data_AF-A0A963RWU3-F1
#
_entry.id   AF-A0A963RWU3-F1
#
_cell.length_a   1.000
_cell.length_b   1.000
_cell.length_c   1.000
_cell.angle_alpha   90.00
_cell.angle_beta   90.00
_cell.angle_gamma   90.00
#
_symmetry.space_group_name_H-M   'P 1'
#
loop_
_entity.id
_entity.type
_entity.pdbx_description
1 polymer ?
#
loop_
_entity_poly.entity_id
_entity_poly.type
_entity_poly.pdbx_seq_one_letter_code
_entity_poly.pdbx_strand_id
1 'polypeptide(L)'
;AQLLETSRGMAVKDTYIRYPLHVVRYDVDRERNPWGLALNCYANRRPERIDPSSIRIEAAADPAPTLPLAAAARSPAPTTRPTAAPAAILPTE
;
A
#
# COMPACT_ATOMS: atom_id res chain seq x y z
N ALA A 1 -17.09 -10.50 -10.59
CA ALA A 1 -17.60 -11.86 -10.35
C ALA A 1 -17.71 -12.60 -11.69
N GLN A 2 -17.46 -13.91 -11.72
CA GLN A 2 -17.62 -14.75 -12.90
C GLN A 2 -18.99 -15.42 -12.87
N LEU A 3 -19.72 -15.39 -13.98
CA LEU A 3 -21.00 -16.07 -14.18
C LEU A 3 -20.78 -17.23 -15.15
N LEU A 4 -20.79 -18.44 -14.59
CA LEU A 4 -20.74 -19.69 -15.34
C LEU A 4 -22.13 -20.32 -15.38
N GLU A 5 -22.69 -20.47 -16.56
CA GLU A 5 -23.96 -21.15 -16.78
C GLU A 5 -23.71 -22.48 -17.50
N THR A 6 -24.22 -23.58 -16.94
CA THR A 6 -24.07 -24.92 -17.49
C THR A 6 -25.43 -25.51 -17.87
N SER A 7 -25.49 -26.19 -19.02
CA SER A 7 -26.68 -26.95 -19.45
C SER A 7 -26.25 -28.35 -19.84
N ARG A 8 -26.88 -29.36 -19.21
CA ARG A 8 -26.53 -30.78 -19.38
C ARG A 8 -25.04 -31.07 -19.17
N GLY A 9 -24.40 -30.35 -18.25
CA GLY A 9 -22.96 -30.50 -17.95
C GLY A 9 -22.01 -29.82 -18.93
N MET A 10 -22.50 -29.17 -20.00
CA MET A 10 -21.68 -28.32 -20.87
C MET A 10 -21.78 -26.86 -20.44
N ALA A 11 -20.64 -26.16 -20.37
CA ALA A 11 -20.61 -24.72 -20.14
C ALA A 11 -21.17 -24.00 -21.36
N VAL A 12 -22.28 -23.29 -21.16
CA VAL A 12 -22.97 -22.55 -22.23
C VAL A 12 -22.55 -21.09 -22.21
N LYS A 13 -22.23 -20.55 -21.03
CA LYS A 13 -21.85 -19.15 -20.89
C LYS A 13 -20.81 -19.00 -19.79
N ASP A 14 -19.70 -18.38 -20.15
CA ASP A 14 -18.71 -17.86 -19.22
C ASP A 14 -18.63 -16.35 -19.42
N THR A 15 -18.84 -15.57 -18.36
CA THR A 15 -18.89 -14.11 -18.46
C THR A 15 -18.43 -13.47 -17.16
N TYR A 16 -17.65 -12.40 -17.28
CA TYR A 16 -17.22 -11.60 -16.15
C TYR A 16 -18.02 -10.32 -16.04
N ILE A 17 -18.53 -10.03 -14.83
CA ILE A 17 -19.35 -8.84 -14.57
C ILE A 17 -18.75 -8.04 -13.42
N ARG A 18 -18.62 -6.72 -13.63
CA ARG A 18 -18.27 -5.75 -12.60
C ARG A 18 -19.55 -5.25 -11.96
N TYR A 19 -19.68 -5.47 -10.66
CA TYR A 19 -20.77 -4.91 -9.86
C TYR A 19 -20.19 -3.80 -8.99
N PRO A 20 -20.32 -2.52 -9.38
CA PRO A 20 -19.90 -1.42 -8.54
C PRO A 20 -20.90 -1.29 -7.38
N LEU A 21 -20.51 -1.76 -6.19
CA LEU A 21 -21.35 -1.69 -5.00
C LEU A 21 -21.11 -0.38 -4.25
N HIS A 22 -22.18 0.24 -3.74
CA HIS A 22 -22.07 1.43 -2.91
C HIS A 22 -22.21 1.05 -1.44
N VAL A 23 -21.13 1.28 -0.68
CA VAL A 23 -21.10 1.01 0.76
C VAL A 23 -21.34 2.31 1.51
N VAL A 24 -22.36 2.32 2.36
CA VAL A 24 -22.73 3.49 3.18
C VAL A 24 -22.62 3.16 4.65
N ARG A 25 -22.46 4.19 5.49
CA ARG A 25 -22.59 4.05 6.93
C ARG A 25 -24.06 3.80 7.28
N TYR A 26 -24.32 2.78 8.09
CA TYR A 26 -25.64 2.38 8.53
C TYR A 26 -25.60 2.01 10.01
N ASP A 27 -25.97 2.99 10.85
CA ASP A 27 -25.90 2.90 12.30
C ASP A 27 -27.21 2.32 12.84
N VAL A 28 -27.30 1.00 12.81
CA VAL A 28 -28.32 0.23 13.53
C VAL A 28 -27.68 -0.48 14.70
N ASP A 29 -28.49 -1.20 15.48
CA ASP A 29 -28.07 -1.99 16.63
C ASP A 29 -26.72 -2.71 16.39
N ARG A 30 -25.74 -2.45 17.25
CA ARG A 30 -24.36 -2.95 17.12
C ARG A 30 -24.24 -4.45 17.31
N GLU A 31 -25.17 -5.09 18.02
CA GLU A 31 -25.22 -6.55 18.11
C GLU A 31 -25.61 -7.17 16.77
N ARG A 32 -26.41 -6.44 15.97
CA ARG A 32 -26.92 -6.91 14.68
C ARG A 32 -26.10 -6.44 13.48
N ASN A 33 -25.48 -5.26 13.57
CA ASN A 33 -24.55 -4.73 12.58
C ASN A 33 -23.27 -4.20 13.26
N PRO A 34 -22.31 -5.08 13.56
CA PRO A 34 -21.07 -4.69 14.23
C PRO A 34 -20.23 -3.69 13.42
N TRP A 35 -20.37 -3.68 12.10
CA TRP A 35 -19.56 -2.85 11.21
C TRP A 35 -20.15 -1.46 10.99
N GLY A 36 -21.45 -1.28 11.27
CA GLY A 36 -22.15 -0.02 10.99
C GLY A 36 -22.15 0.34 9.49
N LEU A 37 -22.14 -0.66 8.61
CA LEU A 37 -22.14 -0.49 7.15
C LEU A 37 -23.35 -1.18 6.52
N ALA A 38 -23.80 -0.67 5.37
CA ALA A 38 -24.80 -1.31 4.53
C ALA A 38 -24.48 -1.11 3.05
N LEU A 39 -25.06 -1.98 2.22
CA LEU A 39 -25.01 -1.85 0.76
C LEU A 39 -26.23 -1.03 0.31
N ASN A 40 -25.99 0.14 -0.27
CA ASN A 40 -27.01 0.98 -0.89
C ASN A 40 -27.04 0.74 -2.41
N CYS A 41 -27.34 -0.51 -2.79
CA CYS A 41 -27.42 -0.95 -4.18
C CYS A 41 -26.12 -0.71 -4.98
N TYR A 42 -26.27 -0.52 -6.29
CA TYR A 42 -25.16 -0.17 -7.17
C TYR A 42 -24.77 1.29 -6.97
N ALA A 43 -23.47 1.57 -7.10
CA ALA A 43 -22.98 2.94 -7.16
C ALA A 43 -23.48 3.65 -8.44
N ASN A 44 -22.92 4.81 -8.76
CA ASN A 44 -23.30 5.62 -9.93
C ASN A 44 -23.15 4.92 -11.30
N ARG A 45 -22.66 3.67 -11.34
CA ARG A 45 -22.57 2.84 -12.55
C ARG A 45 -23.42 1.60 -12.43
N ARG A 46 -23.94 1.15 -13.58
CA ARG A 46 -24.68 -0.12 -13.67
C ARG A 46 -23.70 -1.29 -13.70
N PRO A 47 -24.16 -2.52 -13.43
CA PRO A 47 -23.36 -3.70 -13.67
C PRO A 47 -22.95 -3.80 -15.13
N GLU A 48 -21.66 -3.91 -15.37
CA GLU A 48 -21.08 -3.90 -16.72
C GLU A 48 -20.35 -5.22 -16.97
N ARG A 49 -20.54 -5.77 -18.17
CA ARG A 49 -19.80 -6.94 -18.62
C ARG A 49 -18.37 -6.50 -18.93
N ILE A 50 -17.40 -7.22 -18.37
CA ILE A 50 -15.98 -6.97 -18.56
C ILE A 50 -15.46 -7.93 -19.62
N ASP A 51 -14.61 -7.44 -20.52
CA ASP A 51 -13.82 -8.32 -21.38
C ASP A 51 -12.73 -9.02 -20.55
N PRO A 52 -12.56 -10.34 -20.67
CA PRO A 52 -11.62 -11.10 -19.85
C PRO A 52 -10.17 -10.60 -19.93
N SER A 53 -9.74 -9.98 -21.04
CA SER A 53 -8.39 -9.42 -21.17
C SER A 53 -8.13 -8.24 -20.22
N SER A 54 -9.18 -7.49 -19.87
CA SER A 54 -9.11 -6.29 -19.02
C SER A 54 -9.21 -6.59 -17.51
N ILE A 55 -9.35 -7.86 -17.13
CA ILE A 55 -9.44 -8.29 -15.72
C ILE A 55 -8.05 -8.54 -15.12
N ARG A 56 -7.01 -8.65 -15.96
CA ARG A 56 -5.63 -8.63 -15.48
C ARG A 56 -5.36 -7.29 -14.81
N ILE A 57 -5.34 -7.31 -13.49
CA ILE A 57 -4.59 -6.34 -12.72
C ILE A 57 -3.15 -6.67 -13.05
N GLU A 58 -2.57 -5.96 -14.02
CA GLU A 58 -1.12 -5.80 -14.06
C GLU A 58 -0.78 -5.31 -12.66
N ALA A 59 -0.19 -6.19 -11.85
CA ALA A 59 0.44 -5.76 -10.62
C ALA A 59 1.39 -4.66 -11.09
N ALA A 60 1.06 -3.41 -10.77
CA ALA A 60 1.97 -2.31 -10.97
C ALA A 60 3.26 -2.82 -10.37
N ALA A 61 4.26 -3.05 -11.22
CA ALA A 61 5.60 -3.34 -10.75
C ALA A 61 5.89 -2.18 -9.82
N ASP A 62 5.94 -2.44 -8.52
CA ASP A 62 6.37 -1.44 -7.56
C ASP A 62 7.72 -0.95 -8.11
N PRO A 63 7.85 0.31 -8.58
CA PRO A 63 9.19 0.88 -8.58
C PRO A 63 9.53 0.85 -7.09
N ALA A 64 10.45 -0.04 -6.73
CA ALA A 64 10.84 -0.32 -5.36
C ALA A 64 10.74 0.99 -4.55
N PRO A 65 10.01 1.02 -3.41
CA PRO A 65 9.95 2.23 -2.62
C PRO A 65 11.40 2.63 -2.38
N THR A 66 11.82 3.74 -2.97
CA THR A 66 13.10 4.34 -2.65
C THR A 66 12.92 4.85 -1.24
N LEU A 67 13.05 3.93 -0.29
CA LEU A 67 13.19 4.23 1.12
C LEU A 67 14.34 5.24 1.15
N PRO A 68 14.13 6.47 1.65
CA PRO A 68 15.23 7.41 1.76
C PRO A 68 16.28 6.70 2.60
N LEU A 69 17.43 6.47 1.95
CA LEU A 69 18.65 5.91 2.46
C LEU A 69 18.85 6.33 3.92
N ALA A 70 18.45 5.47 4.86
CA ALA A 70 18.87 5.57 6.25
C ALA A 70 20.33 5.13 6.33
N ALA A 71 21.21 5.91 5.70
CA ALA A 71 22.66 5.76 5.80
C ALA A 71 23.33 7.14 5.73
N ALA A 72 22.86 8.08 6.56
CA ALA A 72 23.77 9.07 7.13
C ALA A 72 24.30 8.47 8.44
N ALA A 73 25.19 7.48 8.30
CA ALA A 73 26.11 7.12 9.38
C ALA A 73 26.80 8.41 9.80
N ARG A 74 26.54 8.87 11.02
CA ARG A 74 27.26 9.98 11.63
C ARG A 74 28.74 9.62 11.59
N SER A 75 29.51 10.28 10.73
CA SER A 75 30.97 10.28 10.86
C SER A 75 31.31 10.78 12.27
N PRO A 76 32.18 10.10 13.03
CA PRO A 76 32.69 10.68 14.26
C PRO A 76 33.51 11.91 13.88
N ALA A 77 33.09 13.08 14.36
CA ALA A 77 33.87 14.30 14.24
C ALA A 77 35.27 14.06 14.84
N PRO A 78 36.37 14.42 14.16
CA PRO A 78 37.66 14.49 14.81
C PRO A 78 37.63 15.69 15.77
N THR A 79 37.49 15.42 17.07
CA THR A 79 37.76 16.42 18.10
C THR A 79 39.22 16.85 17.95
N THR A 80 39.40 18.04 17.40
CA THR A 80 40.66 18.75 17.32
C THR A 80 41.17 18.99 18.72
N ARG A 81 42.26 18.29 19.07
CA ARG A 81 43.09 18.59 20.24
C ARG A 81 43.63 20.01 20.07
N PRO A 82 43.42 20.94 21.01
CA PRO A 82 44.12 22.21 20.97
C PRO A 82 45.62 21.97 21.19
N THR A 83 46.39 22.39 20.20
CA THR A 83 47.83 22.57 20.22
C THR A 83 48.23 23.40 21.44
N ALA A 84 48.84 22.74 22.44
CA ALA A 84 49.64 23.42 23.44
C ALA A 84 51.04 23.65 22.85
N ALA A 85 51.39 24.93 22.68
CA ALA A 85 52.71 25.37 22.25
C ALA A 85 53.81 24.95 23.26
N PRO A 86 55.04 24.69 22.81
CA PRO A 86 56.11 24.17 23.65
C PRO A 86 56.72 25.28 24.51
N ALA A 87 56.69 25.10 25.84
CA ALA A 87 57.53 25.89 26.75
C ALA A 87 58.93 25.26 26.77
N ALA A 88 59.89 26.08 26.34
CA ALA A 88 61.30 25.76 26.23
C ALA A 88 61.93 25.32 27.56
N ILE A 89 62.95 24.49 27.44
CA ILE A 89 63.76 23.92 28.50
C ILE A 89 65.09 24.69 28.59
N LEU A 90 65.43 25.11 29.82
CA LEU A 90 66.76 25.37 30.44
C LEU A 90 67.45 26.74 30.20
N PRO A 91 68.27 27.27 31.15
CA PRO A 91 69.23 26.52 31.98
C PRO A 91 69.43 26.91 33.48
N THR A 92 70.09 25.98 34.19
CA THR A 92 71.12 26.08 35.26
C THR A 92 71.17 27.26 36.23
N GLU A 93 70.94 26.98 37.52
CA GLU A 93 71.97 26.91 38.58
C GLU A 93 71.53 25.96 39.71
#